data_AF-A0AAP8LAC4-F1
#
_entry.id   AF-A0AAP8LAC4-F1
#
_cell.length_a   1.000
_cell.length_b   1.000
_cell.length_c   1.000
_cell.angle_alpha   90.00
_cell.angle_beta   90.00
_cell.angle_gamma   90.00
#
_symmetry.space_group_name_H-M   'P 1'
#
loop_
_entity.id
_entity.type
_entity.pdbx_description
1 polymer ?
#
loop_
_entity_poly.entity_id
_entity_poly.type
_entity_poly.pdbx_seq_one_letter_code
_entity_poly.pdbx_strand_id
1 'polypeptide(L)'
;HIEMARDFAQRFNHVYGKEYFPLPDVVIDEQVATLAGLDGRKMSKSYHNTIPLFVPREERKTRVFSILTDSRAPGEPKDTEGSALFQMYQAFATPEQTAEFAKAFAAGIS
;
A
#
# COMPACT_ATOMS: atom_id res chain seq x y z
N HIS A 1 -16.49 12.97 6.58
CA HIS A 1 -15.84 13.85 7.58
C HIS A 1 -15.52 15.24 7.02
N ILE A 2 -14.91 15.38 5.84
CA ILE A 2 -14.61 16.71 5.25
C ILE A 2 -15.89 17.52 4.95
N GLU A 3 -16.96 16.88 4.48
CA GLU A 3 -18.26 17.54 4.26
C GLU A 3 -18.81 18.16 5.56
N MET A 4 -18.83 17.39 6.65
CA MET A 4 -19.23 17.91 7.97
C MET A 4 -18.37 19.10 8.42
N ALA A 5 -17.04 19.02 8.22
CA ALA A 5 -16.13 20.13 8.55
C ALA A 5 -16.45 21.39 7.74
N ARG A 6 -16.80 21.23 6.45
CA ARG A 6 -17.22 22.32 5.57
C ARG A 6 -18.55 22.94 6.02
N ASP A 7 -19.53 22.13 6.35
CA ASP A 7 -20.85 22.58 6.81
C ASP A 7 -20.72 23.38 8.12
N PHE A 8 -19.89 22.92 9.05
CA PHE A 8 -19.61 23.65 10.28
C PHE A 8 -18.90 24.97 10.04
N ALA A 9 -17.87 25.00 9.18
CA ALA A 9 -17.15 26.21 8.82
C ALA A 9 -18.07 27.24 8.16
N GLN A 10 -18.92 26.82 7.22
CA GLN A 10 -19.90 27.69 6.57
C GLN A 10 -20.89 28.29 7.57
N ARG A 11 -21.48 27.44 8.43
CA ARG A 11 -22.46 27.90 9.41
C ARG A 11 -21.86 28.88 10.41
N PHE A 12 -20.63 28.64 10.85
CA PHE A 12 -19.94 29.55 11.76
C PHE A 12 -19.68 30.91 11.10
N ASN A 13 -19.11 30.90 9.89
CA ASN A 13 -18.84 32.14 9.16
C ASN A 13 -20.12 32.96 8.92
N HIS A 14 -21.23 32.27 8.64
CA HIS A 14 -22.54 32.90 8.49
C HIS A 14 -23.06 33.53 9.78
N VAL A 15 -23.07 32.79 10.89
CA VAL A 15 -23.61 33.27 12.18
C VAL A 15 -22.84 34.48 12.71
N TYR A 16 -21.53 34.50 12.52
CA TYR A 16 -20.66 35.56 13.05
C TYR A 16 -20.27 36.62 12.00
N GLY A 17 -20.85 36.56 10.80
CA GLY A 17 -20.80 37.61 9.79
C GLY A 17 -19.41 37.91 9.22
N LYS A 18 -18.48 36.95 9.31
CA LYS A 18 -17.10 37.10 8.82
C LYS A 18 -16.54 35.73 8.46
N GLU A 19 -15.64 35.71 7.49
CA GLU A 19 -14.89 34.50 7.14
C GLU A 19 -13.77 34.26 8.16
N TYR A 20 -14.06 33.43 9.16
CA TYR A 20 -13.08 32.98 10.16
C TYR A 20 -12.40 31.69 9.73
N PHE A 21 -13.13 30.79 9.08
CA PHE A 21 -12.63 29.49 8.65
C PHE A 21 -12.66 29.35 7.12
N PRO A 22 -11.53 29.02 6.47
CA PRO A 22 -11.55 28.60 5.08
C PRO A 22 -12.28 27.27 4.94
N LEU A 23 -12.96 27.07 3.81
CA LEU A 23 -13.68 25.83 3.54
C LEU A 23 -12.70 24.75 3.08
N PRO A 24 -12.68 23.57 3.72
CA PRO A 24 -11.76 22.51 3.33
C PRO A 24 -12.19 21.86 2.01
N ASP A 25 -11.22 21.55 1.16
CA ASP A 25 -11.39 20.75 -0.04
C ASP A 25 -11.02 19.29 0.22
N VAL A 26 -11.68 18.41 -0.53
CA VAL A 26 -11.36 16.99 -0.51
C VAL A 26 -10.15 16.79 -1.42
N VAL A 27 -9.08 16.20 -0.87
CA VAL A 27 -7.93 15.74 -1.65
C VAL A 27 -7.93 14.23 -1.60
N ILE A 28 -8.14 13.60 -2.75
CA ILE A 28 -8.03 12.15 -2.91
C ILE A 28 -6.76 11.90 -3.70
N ASP A 29 -5.90 11.07 -3.15
CA ASP A 29 -4.78 10.52 -3.90
C ASP A 29 -5.32 9.38 -4.79
N GLU A 30 -5.14 9.49 -6.09
CA GLU A 30 -5.57 8.46 -7.05
C GLU A 30 -4.73 7.17 -6.90
N GLN A 31 -3.55 7.28 -6.28
CA GLN A 31 -2.59 6.20 -6.10
C GLN A 31 -2.66 5.58 -4.70
N VAL A 32 -3.83 5.60 -4.04
CA VAL A 32 -4.05 4.81 -2.80
C VAL A 32 -4.16 3.32 -3.17
N ALA A 33 -3.04 2.75 -3.59
CA ALA A 33 -2.89 1.33 -3.73
C ALA A 33 -2.89 0.73 -2.33
N THR A 34 -3.90 -0.09 -2.05
CA THR A 34 -3.89 -0.89 -0.83
C THR A 34 -2.75 -1.89 -0.93
N LEU A 35 -1.71 -1.71 -0.11
CA LEU A 35 -0.60 -2.65 -0.05
C LEU A 35 -1.06 -4.02 0.45
N ALA A 36 -0.60 -5.07 -0.22
CA ALA A 36 -0.73 -6.43 0.28
C ALA A 36 0.06 -6.60 1.58
N GLY A 37 -0.50 -7.32 2.53
CA GLY A 37 0.18 -7.79 3.73
C GLY A 37 0.94 -9.08 3.47
N LEU A 38 1.55 -9.61 4.52
CA LEU A 38 2.33 -10.86 4.49
C LEU A 38 1.55 -12.08 3.98
N ASP A 39 0.23 -12.05 4.07
CA ASP A 39 -0.68 -13.13 3.69
C ASP A 39 -1.47 -12.84 2.41
N GLY A 40 -1.11 -11.79 1.66
CA GLY A 40 -1.79 -11.36 0.43
C GLY A 40 -3.10 -10.59 0.62
N ARG A 41 -3.66 -10.53 1.83
CA ARG A 41 -4.81 -9.65 2.14
C ARG A 41 -4.33 -8.21 2.27
N LYS A 42 -5.25 -7.24 2.30
CA LYS A 42 -4.93 -5.85 2.68
C LYS A 42 -4.05 -5.82 3.94
N MET A 43 -2.94 -5.08 3.88
CA MET A 43 -2.10 -4.90 5.05
C MET A 43 -2.87 -4.19 6.17
N SER A 44 -2.90 -4.80 7.36
CA SER A 44 -3.55 -4.25 8.54
C SER A 44 -2.89 -4.76 9.82
N LYS A 45 -2.72 -3.87 10.80
CA LYS A 45 -2.26 -4.26 12.15
C LYS A 45 -3.18 -5.31 12.78
N SER A 46 -4.48 -5.22 12.55
CA SER A 46 -5.47 -6.17 13.10
C SER A 46 -5.40 -7.57 12.48
N TYR A 47 -4.83 -7.70 11.29
CA TYR A 47 -4.61 -9.00 10.63
C TYR A 47 -3.23 -9.58 10.96
N HIS A 48 -2.40 -8.85 11.71
CA HIS A 48 -1.03 -9.24 12.04
C HIS A 48 -0.16 -9.56 10.81
N ASN A 49 -0.49 -8.95 9.66
CA ASN A 49 0.15 -9.20 8.36
C ASN A 49 1.01 -8.00 7.89
N THR A 50 1.55 -7.21 8.82
CA THR A 50 2.31 -5.99 8.52
C THR A 50 3.83 -6.20 8.47
N ILE A 51 4.53 -5.37 7.70
CA ILE A 51 5.98 -5.16 7.83
C ILE A 51 6.20 -3.84 8.59
N PRO A 52 6.70 -3.85 9.83
CA PRO A 52 6.95 -2.61 10.57
C PRO A 52 8.02 -1.74 9.89
N LEU A 53 7.81 -0.42 9.87
CA LEU A 53 8.77 0.53 9.26
C LEU A 53 10.07 0.64 10.07
N PHE A 54 9.97 0.61 11.40
CA PHE A 54 11.10 0.87 12.31
C PHE A 54 11.37 -0.33 13.22
N VAL A 55 12.09 -1.30 12.67
CA VAL A 55 12.59 -2.47 13.39
C VAL A 55 14.02 -2.78 12.95
N PRO A 56 14.80 -3.53 13.76
CA PRO A 56 16.12 -3.98 13.34
C PRO A 56 16.09 -4.71 12.00
N ARG A 57 17.20 -4.64 11.25
CA ARG A 57 17.32 -5.23 9.91
C ARG A 57 16.91 -6.70 9.88
N GLU A 58 17.32 -7.47 10.89
CA GLU A 58 17.02 -8.91 10.97
C GLU A 58 15.54 -9.20 11.19
N GLU A 59 14.84 -8.38 11.98
CA GLU A 59 13.39 -8.52 12.15
C GLU A 59 12.66 -8.17 10.85
N ARG A 60 13.04 -7.05 10.21
CA ARG A 60 12.47 -6.67 8.90
C ARG A 60 12.70 -7.75 7.85
N LYS A 61 13.91 -8.32 7.80
CA LYS A 61 14.25 -9.41 6.88
C LYS A 61 13.38 -10.64 7.14
N THR A 62 13.24 -11.06 8.39
CA THR A 62 12.36 -12.17 8.77
C THR A 62 10.93 -11.95 8.30
N ARG A 63 10.40 -10.74 8.45
CA ARG A 63 9.04 -10.40 7.97
C ARG A 63 8.94 -10.46 6.45
N VAL A 64 9.87 -9.86 5.71
CA VAL A 64 9.89 -9.93 4.24
C VAL A 64 9.94 -11.39 3.74
N PHE A 65 10.72 -12.24 4.41
CA PHE A 65 10.83 -13.66 4.04
C PHE A 65 9.60 -14.50 4.41
N SER A 66 8.70 -13.96 5.24
CA SER A 66 7.43 -14.60 5.59
C SER A 66 6.28 -14.26 4.66
N ILE A 67 6.52 -13.46 3.61
CA ILE A 67 5.49 -13.16 2.60
C ILE A 67 5.06 -14.47 1.94
N LEU A 68 3.75 -14.73 1.94
CA LEU A 68 3.16 -15.89 1.31
C LEU A 68 3.39 -15.84 -0.20
N THR A 69 4.01 -16.90 -0.72
CA THR A 69 4.16 -17.17 -2.15
C THR A 69 3.43 -18.45 -2.52
N ASP A 70 3.45 -18.81 -3.80
CA ASP A 70 2.96 -20.10 -4.26
C ASP A 70 3.98 -21.24 -4.01
N SER A 71 3.56 -22.46 -4.33
CA SER A 71 4.35 -23.69 -4.16
C SER A 71 5.12 -24.10 -5.42
N ARG A 72 5.26 -23.22 -6.42
CA ARG A 72 5.97 -23.54 -7.66
C ARG A 72 7.46 -23.72 -7.39
N ALA A 73 8.07 -24.71 -8.03
CA ALA A 73 9.48 -24.98 -7.87
C ALA A 73 10.35 -23.87 -8.52
N PRO A 74 11.61 -23.70 -8.09
CA PRO A 74 12.56 -22.86 -8.81
C PRO A 74 12.67 -23.28 -10.29
N GLY A 75 12.63 -22.30 -11.20
CA GLY A 75 12.64 -22.54 -12.65
C GLY A 75 11.26 -22.69 -13.28
N GLU A 76 10.19 -22.85 -12.49
CA GLU A 76 8.82 -22.86 -13.00
C GLU A 76 8.29 -21.43 -13.18
N PRO A 77 7.73 -21.06 -14.35
CA PRO A 77 7.16 -19.74 -14.58
C PRO A 77 6.15 -19.30 -13.52
N LYS A 78 6.32 -18.06 -13.02
CA LYS A 78 5.51 -17.44 -11.98
C LYS A 78 4.62 -16.34 -12.54
N ASP A 79 3.41 -16.24 -12.00
CA ASP A 79 2.46 -15.18 -12.33
C ASP A 79 2.64 -14.00 -11.36
N THR A 80 2.53 -12.80 -11.89
CA THR A 80 2.54 -11.54 -11.12
C THR A 80 1.15 -11.21 -10.58
N GLU A 81 0.09 -11.66 -11.26
CA GLU A 81 -1.29 -11.42 -10.82
C GLU A 81 -1.54 -12.13 -9.48
N GLY A 82 -2.10 -11.39 -8.51
CA GLY A 82 -2.35 -11.90 -7.15
C GLY A 82 -1.10 -12.15 -6.29
N SER A 83 0.11 -11.93 -6.81
CA SER A 83 1.35 -12.12 -6.03
C SER A 83 1.56 -10.96 -5.05
N ALA A 84 1.41 -11.24 -3.76
CA ALA A 84 1.69 -10.29 -2.68
C ALA A 84 3.13 -9.78 -2.71
N LEU A 85 4.08 -10.67 -3.05
CA LEU A 85 5.50 -10.33 -3.20
C LEU A 85 5.71 -9.34 -4.35
N PHE A 86 5.07 -9.58 -5.49
CA PHE A 86 5.20 -8.70 -6.65
C PHE A 86 4.59 -7.31 -6.37
N GLN A 87 3.37 -7.26 -5.82
CA GLN A 87 2.72 -6.00 -5.43
C GLN A 87 3.54 -5.21 -4.41
N MET A 88 4.14 -5.90 -3.42
CA MET A 88 5.01 -5.25 -2.45
C MET A 88 6.27 -4.67 -3.11
N TYR A 89 6.88 -5.42 -4.04
CA TYR A 89 8.06 -4.95 -4.76
C TYR A 89 7.75 -3.67 -5.57
N GLN A 90 6.62 -3.65 -6.27
CA GLN A 90 6.16 -2.49 -7.05
C GLN A 90 6.03 -1.20 -6.22
N ALA A 91 5.66 -1.31 -4.95
CA ALA A 91 5.52 -0.16 -4.06
C ALA A 91 6.83 0.59 -3.78
N PHE A 92 7.98 -0.04 -4.03
CA PHE A 92 9.31 0.53 -3.78
C PHE A 92 10.22 0.57 -5.02
N ALA A 93 9.80 -0.07 -6.10
CA ALA A 93 10.57 -0.19 -7.32
C ALA A 93 10.15 0.85 -8.36
N THR A 94 11.10 1.21 -9.24
CA THR A 94 10.80 1.97 -10.45
C THR A 94 9.97 1.13 -11.44
N PRO A 95 9.29 1.76 -12.42
CA PRO A 95 8.61 1.04 -13.49
C PRO A 95 9.53 0.07 -14.25
N GLU A 96 10.78 0.46 -14.46
CA GLU A 96 11.79 -0.34 -15.15
C GLU A 96 12.17 -1.58 -14.33
N GLN A 97 12.45 -1.41 -13.04
CA GLN A 97 12.74 -2.52 -12.11
C GLN A 97 11.55 -3.46 -11.98
N THR A 98 10.34 -2.93 -11.92
CA THR A 98 9.10 -3.71 -11.90
C THR A 98 8.96 -4.58 -13.14
N ALA A 99 9.21 -4.00 -14.33
CA ALA A 99 9.14 -4.73 -15.59
C ALA A 99 10.23 -5.81 -15.69
N GLU A 100 11.43 -5.56 -15.18
CA GLU A 100 12.49 -6.56 -15.10
C GLU A 100 12.11 -7.71 -14.16
N PHE A 101 11.54 -7.39 -12.99
CA PHE A 101 11.11 -8.40 -12.04
C PHE A 101 9.95 -9.25 -12.57
N ALA A 102 9.03 -8.66 -13.34
CA ALA A 102 7.97 -9.39 -14.02
C ALA A 102 8.52 -10.41 -15.03
N LYS A 103 9.57 -10.04 -15.78
CA LYS A 103 10.27 -10.96 -16.68
C LYS A 103 10.94 -12.10 -15.92
N ALA A 104 11.57 -11.78 -14.78
CA ALA A 104 12.19 -12.80 -13.93
C ALA A 104 11.15 -13.77 -13.34
N PHE A 105 9.97 -13.27 -12.95
CA PHE A 105 8.83 -14.10 -12.56
C PHE A 105 8.44 -15.06 -13.68
N ALA A 106 8.22 -14.55 -14.89
CA ALA A 106 7.87 -15.38 -16.05
C ALA A 106 8.96 -16.39 -16.44
N ALA A 107 10.24 -16.08 -16.15
CA ALA A 107 11.37 -16.98 -16.34
C ALA A 107 11.58 -18.00 -15.20
N GLY A 108 10.76 -17.95 -14.15
CA GLY A 108 10.81 -18.90 -13.04
C GLY A 108 11.88 -18.60 -11.99
N ILE A 109 12.05 -17.32 -11.63
CA ILE A 109 12.96 -16.88 -10.56
C ILE A 109 12.84 -17.76 -9.30
N SER A 110 13.99 -18.14 -8.73
CA SER A 110 14.12 -18.96 -7.52
C SER A 110 13.72 -18.19 -6.27
#